data_AF-A0A9X3B895-F1
#
_entry.id   AF-A0A9X3B895-F1
#
_cell.length_a   1.000
_cell.length_b   1.000
_cell.length_c   1.000
_cell.angle_alpha   90.00
_cell.angle_beta   90.00
_cell.angle_gamma   90.00
#
_symmetry.space_group_name_H-M   'P 1'
#
loop_
_entity.id
_entity.type
_entity.pdbx_description
1 polymer ?
#
loop_
_entity_poly.entity_id
_entity_poly.type
_entity_poly.pdbx_seq_one_letter_code
_entity_poly.pdbx_strand_id
1 'polypeptide(L)'
;MNITSFINFMPSWMLFILIIIVGMLIAEAGAYIAGKRLQKGEKEPDTPVNSALGAMLALLGFMLGFTFSITANRFAERRELVIRQANAIGTCYLRTSMIPERQKSEVRKLFREYVDNLLQIQKTENVNVPKSISRMNDIHLLIWNQTASLAKEDMDSELRSLFTSSVNEVIDIASERETIALLVRIPSILWISLIALFIMSMFLVGYQIASFDIRRIYSLPLLIGAVAMVLVLIAEMDSSEKKGFRISQKPLENVREMLQTNIP
;
A
#
# COMPACT_ATOMS: atom_id res chain seq x y z
N MET A 1 -11.13 -4.66 -16.47
CA MET A 1 -9.73 -4.65 -15.98
C MET A 1 -9.53 -3.34 -15.23
N ASN A 2 -9.36 -3.36 -13.91
CA ASN A 2 -9.25 -2.12 -13.12
C ASN A 2 -7.92 -1.41 -13.44
N ILE A 3 -7.92 -0.10 -13.64
CA ILE A 3 -6.71 0.70 -13.97
C ILE A 3 -5.56 0.42 -12.97
N THR A 4 -5.90 0.25 -11.70
CA THR A 4 -4.97 -0.13 -10.63
C THR A 4 -4.27 -1.48 -10.86
N SER A 5 -4.98 -2.47 -11.41
CA SER A 5 -4.38 -3.79 -11.72
C SER A 5 -3.34 -3.71 -12.82
N PHE A 6 -3.58 -2.89 -13.85
CA PHE A 6 -2.63 -2.68 -14.95
C PHE A 6 -1.37 -1.93 -14.48
N ILE A 7 -1.55 -0.87 -13.68
CA ILE A 7 -0.44 -0.08 -13.11
C ILE A 7 0.43 -0.96 -12.18
N ASN A 8 -0.17 -1.89 -11.45
CA ASN A 8 0.54 -2.75 -10.50
C ASN A 8 1.33 -3.88 -11.17
N PHE A 9 0.88 -4.39 -12.32
CA PHE A 9 1.58 -5.46 -13.04
C PHE A 9 2.90 -4.99 -13.68
N MET A 10 3.00 -3.72 -14.06
CA MET A 10 4.19 -3.20 -14.72
C MET A 10 5.34 -2.90 -13.73
N PRO A 11 6.59 -3.27 -14.07
CA PRO A 11 7.77 -2.79 -13.35
C PRO A 11 7.80 -1.26 -13.29
N SER A 12 8.26 -0.71 -12.17
CA SER A 12 8.24 0.73 -11.91
C SER A 12 9.02 1.55 -12.94
N TRP A 13 10.15 1.01 -13.42
CA TRP A 13 10.93 1.64 -14.49
C TRP A 13 10.18 1.68 -15.82
N MET A 14 9.40 0.64 -16.13
CA MET A 14 8.59 0.58 -17.36
C MET A 14 7.43 1.57 -17.27
N LEU A 15 6.77 1.66 -16.12
CA LEU A 15 5.73 2.65 -15.86
C LEU A 15 6.28 4.08 -15.98
N PHE A 16 7.48 4.35 -15.43
CA PHE A 16 8.14 5.65 -15.54
C PHE A 16 8.36 6.06 -17.01
N ILE A 17 8.95 5.16 -17.80
CA ILE A 17 9.21 5.40 -19.23
C ILE A 17 7.89 5.59 -19.99
N LEU A 18 6.88 4.78 -19.69
CA LEU A 18 5.56 4.89 -20.30
C LEU A 18 4.92 6.26 -20.05
N ILE A 19 4.95 6.76 -18.80
CA ILE A 19 4.40 8.08 -18.46
C ILE A 19 5.16 9.19 -19.21
N ILE A 20 6.49 9.08 -19.34
CA ILE A 20 7.29 10.05 -20.11
C ILE A 20 6.88 10.06 -21.58
N ILE A 21 6.81 8.89 -22.22
CA ILE A 21 6.45 8.76 -23.64
C ILE A 21 5.03 9.30 -23.87
N VAL A 22 4.07 8.89 -23.04
CA VAL A 22 2.67 9.34 -23.16
C VAL A 22 2.56 10.84 -22.92
N GLY A 23 3.23 11.37 -21.88
CA GLY A 23 3.25 12.80 -21.60
C GLY A 23 3.83 13.62 -22.76
N MET A 24 4.91 13.12 -23.38
CA MET A 24 5.53 13.74 -24.56
C MET A 24 4.57 13.77 -25.75
N LEU A 25 3.93 12.64 -26.06
CA LEU A 25 2.97 12.56 -27.17
C LEU A 25 1.77 13.50 -26.97
N ILE A 26 1.27 13.62 -25.73
CA ILE A 26 0.18 14.55 -25.40
C ILE A 26 0.62 16.00 -25.57
N ALA A 27 1.83 16.34 -25.09
CA ALA A 27 2.39 17.67 -25.26
C ALA A 27 2.62 18.00 -26.75
N GLU A 28 3.13 17.06 -27.53
CA GLU A 28 3.31 17.23 -28.98
C GLU A 28 1.96 17.43 -29.69
N ALA A 29 0.92 16.69 -29.30
CA ALA A 29 -0.43 16.90 -29.82
C ALA A 29 -0.97 18.32 -29.50
N GLY A 30 -0.72 18.82 -28.28
CA GLY A 30 -1.05 20.19 -27.90
C GLY A 30 -0.30 21.21 -28.77
N ALA A 31 1.01 21.02 -28.93
CA ALA A 31 1.87 21.89 -29.74
C ALA A 31 1.45 21.91 -31.22
N TYR A 32 1.11 20.75 -31.77
CA TYR A 32 0.66 20.61 -33.15
C TYR A 32 -0.65 21.37 -33.42
N ILE A 33 -1.61 21.30 -32.49
CA ILE A 33 -2.90 22.00 -32.61
C ILE A 33 -2.69 23.52 -32.53
N ALA A 34 -1.86 23.99 -31.59
CA ALA A 34 -1.49 25.40 -31.49
C ALA A 34 -0.80 25.90 -32.77
N GLY A 35 0.18 25.16 -33.29
CA GLY A 35 0.89 25.51 -34.52
C GLY A 35 -0.04 25.63 -35.74
N LYS A 36 -1.03 24.74 -35.87
CA LYS A 36 -2.06 24.83 -36.93
C LYS A 36 -2.94 26.08 -36.83
N ARG A 37 -3.26 26.55 -35.62
CA ARG A 37 -4.05 27.77 -35.40
C ARG A 37 -3.26 29.02 -35.71
N LEU A 38 -1.99 29.07 -35.26
CA LEU A 38 -1.08 30.16 -35.56
C LEU A 38 -0.85 30.33 -37.08
N GLN A 39 -0.70 29.22 -37.82
CA GLN A 39 -0.60 29.25 -39.29
C GLN A 39 -1.85 29.77 -40.00
N LYS A 40 -3.03 29.63 -39.38
CA LYS A 40 -4.30 30.16 -39.91
C LYS A 40 -4.53 31.65 -39.60
N GLY A 41 -3.58 32.31 -38.91
CA GLY A 41 -3.68 33.73 -38.59
C GLY A 41 -4.65 34.06 -37.44
N GLU A 42 -5.17 33.05 -36.74
CA GLU A 42 -5.94 33.23 -35.51
C GLU A 42 -4.97 33.62 -34.38
N LYS A 43 -4.79 34.93 -34.15
CA LYS A 43 -4.04 35.42 -32.98
C LYS A 43 -4.81 35.09 -31.71
N GLU A 44 -4.19 34.34 -30.81
CA GLU A 44 -4.76 34.10 -29.48
C GLU A 44 -4.76 35.39 -28.64
N PRO A 45 -5.73 35.58 -27.74
CA PRO A 45 -5.58 36.53 -26.66
C PRO A 45 -4.49 35.99 -25.70
N ASP A 46 -3.36 36.70 -25.58
CA ASP A 46 -2.12 36.27 -24.91
C ASP A 46 -2.21 35.95 -23.39
N THR A 47 -3.38 36.04 -22.76
CA THR A 47 -3.52 36.14 -21.29
C THR A 47 -4.32 35.02 -20.58
N PRO A 48 -5.39 34.39 -21.14
CA PRO A 48 -6.17 33.37 -20.42
C PRO A 48 -5.45 32.02 -20.27
N VAL A 49 -4.64 31.62 -21.25
CA VAL A 49 -4.05 30.28 -21.33
C VAL A 49 -2.96 30.07 -20.27
N ASN A 50 -2.15 31.10 -19.99
CA ASN A 50 -1.05 31.01 -19.00
C ASN A 50 -1.59 30.83 -17.57
N SER A 51 -2.64 31.57 -17.22
CA SER A 51 -3.31 31.45 -15.91
C SER A 51 -3.98 30.09 -15.76
N ALA A 52 -4.63 29.59 -16.82
CA ALA A 52 -5.25 28.26 -16.82
C ALA A 52 -4.21 27.14 -16.68
N LEU A 53 -3.07 27.25 -17.36
CA LEU A 53 -1.97 26.29 -17.23
C LEU A 53 -1.41 26.25 -15.80
N GLY A 54 -1.13 27.42 -15.21
CA GLY A 54 -0.66 27.51 -13.83
C GLY A 54 -1.63 26.88 -12.85
N ALA A 55 -2.94 27.15 -12.99
CA ALA A 55 -3.98 26.56 -12.16
C ALA A 55 -4.06 25.02 -12.34
N MET A 56 -3.96 24.51 -13.57
CA MET A 56 -3.98 23.08 -13.87
C MET A 56 -2.76 22.35 -13.29
N LEU A 57 -1.56 22.91 -13.44
CA LEU A 57 -0.34 22.35 -12.86
C LEU A 57 -0.37 22.39 -11.32
N ALA A 58 -0.90 23.48 -10.74
CA ALA A 58 -1.10 23.57 -9.30
C ALA A 58 -2.09 22.50 -8.79
N LEU A 59 -3.20 22.29 -9.50
CA LEU A 59 -4.18 21.27 -9.16
C LEU A 59 -3.62 19.85 -9.33
N LEU A 60 -2.82 19.60 -10.38
CA LEU A 60 -2.10 18.35 -10.56
C LEU A 60 -1.12 18.11 -9.40
N GLY A 61 -0.32 19.12 -9.04
CA GLY A 61 0.60 19.05 -7.90
C GLY A 61 -0.11 18.80 -6.57
N PHE A 62 -1.23 19.48 -6.33
CA PHE A 62 -2.07 19.27 -5.15
C PHE A 62 -2.62 17.84 -5.09
N MET A 63 -3.17 17.34 -6.21
CA MET A 63 -3.69 15.98 -6.30
C MET A 63 -2.59 14.93 -6.12
N LEU A 64 -1.39 15.16 -6.66
CA LEU A 64 -0.23 14.30 -6.43
C LEU A 64 0.14 14.27 -4.94
N GLY A 65 0.25 15.43 -4.29
CA GLY A 65 0.57 15.52 -2.86
C GLY A 65 -0.49 14.84 -1.97
N PHE A 66 -1.76 15.08 -2.26
CA PHE A 66 -2.88 14.46 -1.54
C PHE A 66 -2.89 12.94 -1.71
N THR A 67 -2.70 12.46 -2.95
CA THR A 67 -2.69 11.01 -3.23
C THR A 67 -1.47 10.34 -2.61
N PHE A 68 -0.30 10.99 -2.67
CA PHE A 68 0.91 10.52 -1.99
C PHE A 68 0.70 10.40 -0.47
N SER A 69 0.06 11.41 0.15
CA SER A 69 -0.26 11.37 1.59
C SER A 69 -1.17 10.19 1.95
N ILE A 70 -2.21 9.92 1.14
CA ILE A 70 -3.09 8.76 1.34
C ILE A 70 -2.29 7.45 1.27
N THR A 71 -1.44 7.29 0.26
CA THR A 71 -0.61 6.08 0.13
C THR A 71 0.40 5.94 1.25
N ALA A 72 1.01 7.04 1.70
CA ALA A 72 1.97 7.04 2.79
C ALA A 72 1.33 6.66 4.13
N ASN A 73 0.14 7.21 4.42
CA ASN A 73 -0.60 6.86 5.63
C ASN A 73 -0.99 5.38 5.65
N ARG A 74 -1.44 4.84 4.51
CA ARG A 74 -1.74 3.40 4.38
C ARG A 74 -0.52 2.52 4.57
N PHE A 75 0.62 2.92 4.01
CA PHE A 75 1.87 2.20 4.22
C PHE A 75 2.26 2.21 5.71
N ALA A 76 2.12 3.34 6.38
CA ALA A 76 2.36 3.47 7.82
C ALA A 76 1.41 2.59 8.65
N GLU A 77 0.11 2.61 8.35
CA GLU A 77 -0.92 1.79 9.01
C GLU A 77 -0.63 0.29 8.85
N ARG A 78 -0.34 -0.18 7.62
CA ARG A 78 0.04 -1.58 7.40
C ARG A 78 1.30 -1.98 8.16
N ARG A 79 2.29 -1.08 8.27
CA ARG A 79 3.52 -1.30 9.06
C ARG A 79 3.19 -1.39 10.56
N GLU A 80 2.33 -0.51 11.05
CA GLU A 80 1.89 -0.50 12.45
C GLU A 80 1.17 -1.79 12.82
N LEU A 81 0.27 -2.30 11.96
CA LEU A 81 -0.42 -3.57 12.19
C LEU A 81 0.54 -4.76 12.33
N VAL A 82 1.62 -4.80 11.55
CA VAL A 82 2.64 -5.87 11.68
C VAL A 82 3.33 -5.79 13.05
N ILE A 83 3.62 -4.57 13.53
CA ILE A 83 4.23 -4.35 14.84
C ILE A 83 3.24 -4.74 15.95
N ARG A 84 1.99 -4.26 15.89
CA ARG A 84 0.93 -4.61 16.84
C ARG A 84 0.68 -6.10 16.88
N GLN A 85 0.62 -6.76 15.73
CA GLN A 85 0.42 -8.21 15.65
C GLN A 85 1.56 -8.98 16.32
N ALA A 86 2.81 -8.60 16.04
CA ALA A 86 3.97 -9.19 16.69
C ALA A 86 3.90 -9.02 18.23
N ASN A 87 3.61 -7.81 18.70
CA ASN A 87 3.51 -7.52 20.14
C ASN A 87 2.37 -8.29 20.81
N ALA A 88 1.18 -8.36 20.19
CA ALA A 88 0.04 -9.10 20.72
C ALA A 88 0.32 -10.61 20.81
N ILE A 89 0.94 -11.19 19.77
CA ILE A 89 1.40 -12.59 19.81
C ILE A 89 2.41 -12.79 20.93
N GLY A 90 3.38 -11.88 21.06
CA GLY A 90 4.39 -11.94 22.11
C GLY A 90 3.80 -11.92 23.51
N THR A 91 2.92 -10.96 23.79
CA THR A 91 2.19 -10.84 25.06
C THR A 91 1.34 -12.08 25.34
N CYS A 92 0.56 -12.54 24.36
CA CYS A 92 -0.29 -13.70 24.51
C CYS A 92 0.54 -14.97 24.77
N TYR A 93 1.67 -15.14 24.08
CA TYR A 93 2.58 -16.26 24.31
C TYR A 93 3.18 -16.23 25.71
N LEU A 94 3.62 -15.07 26.21
CA LEU A 94 4.10 -14.94 27.58
C LEU A 94 3.02 -15.32 28.60
N ARG A 95 1.78 -14.88 28.40
CA ARG A 95 0.65 -15.23 29.27
C ARG A 95 0.27 -16.70 29.27
N THR A 96 0.74 -17.52 28.31
CA THR A 96 0.57 -18.98 28.39
C THR A 96 1.29 -19.61 29.58
N SER A 97 2.27 -18.94 30.21
CA SER A 97 2.89 -19.47 31.44
C SER A 97 1.94 -19.46 32.65
N MET A 98 0.83 -18.72 32.55
CA MET A 98 -0.15 -18.55 33.63
C MET A 98 -1.33 -19.53 33.54
N ILE A 99 -1.41 -20.35 32.48
CA ILE A 99 -2.50 -21.34 32.27
C ILE A 99 -1.98 -22.77 32.54
N PRO A 100 -2.88 -23.75 32.76
CA PRO A 100 -2.46 -25.13 33.02
C PRO A 100 -1.62 -25.73 31.89
N GLU A 101 -0.69 -26.62 32.24
CA GLU A 101 0.38 -27.12 31.35
C GLU A 101 -0.17 -27.78 30.07
N ARG A 102 -1.34 -28.43 30.17
CA ARG A 102 -2.03 -29.04 29.03
C ARG A 102 -2.39 -28.01 27.97
N GLN A 103 -3.05 -26.92 28.34
CA GLN A 103 -3.45 -25.85 27.43
C GLN A 103 -2.24 -25.02 27.00
N LYS A 104 -1.28 -24.78 27.92
CA LYS A 104 -0.02 -24.07 27.63
C LYS A 104 0.72 -24.71 26.44
N SER A 105 0.99 -26.01 26.52
CA SER A 105 1.74 -26.72 25.47
C SER A 105 1.04 -26.69 24.10
N GLU A 106 -0.28 -26.92 24.07
CA GLU A 106 -1.08 -26.87 22.83
C GLU A 106 -1.12 -25.46 22.23
N VAL A 107 -1.40 -24.43 23.04
CA VAL A 107 -1.45 -23.04 22.56
C VAL A 107 -0.08 -22.57 22.07
N ARG A 108 1.01 -22.89 22.78
CA ARG A 108 2.38 -22.54 22.35
C ARG A 108 2.72 -23.19 21.00
N LYS A 109 2.31 -24.44 20.78
CA LYS A 109 2.49 -25.14 19.49
C LYS A 109 1.71 -24.45 18.37
N LEU A 110 0.45 -24.09 18.62
CA LEU A 110 -0.41 -23.39 17.66
C LEU A 110 0.16 -22.01 17.29
N PHE A 111 0.71 -21.25 18.25
CA PHE A 111 1.35 -19.97 17.96
C PHE A 111 2.61 -20.08 17.10
N ARG A 112 3.43 -21.13 17.30
CA ARG A 112 4.59 -21.38 16.44
C ARG A 112 4.16 -21.65 15.00
N GLU A 113 3.17 -22.52 14.82
CA GLU A 113 2.61 -22.79 13.49
C GLU A 113 1.99 -21.54 12.86
N TYR A 114 1.28 -20.73 13.63
CA TYR A 114 0.68 -19.48 13.17
C TYR A 114 1.73 -18.49 12.64
N VAL A 115 2.79 -18.24 13.42
CA VAL A 115 3.87 -17.31 13.03
C VAL A 115 4.66 -17.83 11.82
N ASP A 116 4.89 -19.14 11.74
CA ASP A 116 5.52 -19.76 10.56
C ASP A 116 4.67 -19.54 9.29
N ASN A 117 3.35 -19.74 9.38
CA ASN A 117 2.42 -19.47 8.26
C ASN A 117 2.43 -17.99 7.86
N LEU A 118 2.41 -17.05 8.82
CA LEU A 118 2.46 -15.61 8.56
C LEU A 118 3.71 -15.20 7.77
N LEU A 119 4.87 -15.73 8.14
CA LEU A 119 6.14 -15.42 7.47
C LEU A 119 6.26 -16.11 6.11
N GLN A 120 5.64 -17.28 5.93
CA GLN A 120 5.68 -18.02 4.67
C GLN A 120 4.96 -17.28 3.54
N ILE A 121 3.80 -16.67 3.83
CA ILE A 121 3.01 -15.86 2.87
C ILE A 121 3.86 -14.71 2.29
N GLN A 122 4.75 -14.13 3.09
CA GLN A 122 5.55 -12.97 2.69
C GLN A 122 6.87 -13.34 1.99
N LYS A 123 7.40 -14.54 2.24
CA LYS A 123 8.71 -14.96 1.71
C LYS A 123 8.63 -15.63 0.34
N THR A 124 7.52 -16.26 0.00
CA THR A 124 7.45 -17.17 -1.15
C THR A 124 6.46 -16.67 -2.20
N GLU A 125 6.94 -16.44 -3.43
CA GLU A 125 6.10 -15.97 -4.55
C GLU A 125 5.04 -17.00 -5.00
N ASN A 126 5.20 -18.29 -4.65
CA ASN A 126 4.32 -19.41 -5.03
C ASN A 126 3.45 -19.97 -3.88
N VAL A 127 3.25 -19.23 -2.78
CA VAL A 127 2.36 -19.71 -1.71
C VAL A 127 0.91 -19.59 -2.15
N ASN A 128 0.13 -20.65 -1.88
CA ASN A 128 -1.31 -20.60 -2.00
C ASN A 128 -1.86 -19.75 -0.84
N VAL A 129 -1.90 -18.43 -1.05
CA VAL A 129 -2.33 -17.43 -0.07
C VAL A 129 -3.71 -17.76 0.51
N PRO A 130 -4.75 -18.14 -0.29
CA PRO A 130 -6.03 -18.56 0.26
C PRO A 130 -5.94 -19.73 1.25
N LYS A 131 -5.12 -20.74 0.92
CA LYS A 131 -4.92 -21.90 1.81
C LYS A 131 -4.22 -21.50 3.11
N SER A 132 -3.21 -20.64 3.04
CA SER A 132 -2.51 -20.16 4.25
C SER A 132 -3.41 -19.28 5.12
N ILE A 133 -4.26 -18.43 4.53
CA ILE A 133 -5.26 -17.64 5.27
C ILE A 133 -6.27 -18.58 5.96
N SER A 134 -6.81 -19.57 5.24
CA SER A 134 -7.71 -20.56 5.82
C SER A 134 -7.06 -21.30 7.00
N ARG A 135 -5.79 -21.71 6.86
CA ARG A 135 -5.08 -22.40 7.95
C ARG A 135 -4.86 -21.49 9.16
N MET A 136 -4.56 -20.21 8.95
CA MET A 136 -4.43 -19.23 10.04
C MET A 136 -5.74 -19.05 10.80
N ASN A 137 -6.87 -18.98 10.08
CA ASN A 137 -8.21 -18.89 10.69
C ASN A 137 -8.55 -20.15 11.49
N ASP A 138 -8.21 -21.34 10.98
CA ASP A 138 -8.36 -22.59 11.74
C ASP A 138 -7.53 -22.57 13.03
N ILE A 139 -6.29 -22.05 12.97
CA ILE A 139 -5.43 -21.94 14.16
C ILE A 139 -6.05 -20.98 15.20
N HIS A 140 -6.63 -19.85 14.79
CA HIS A 140 -7.34 -18.96 15.72
C HIS A 140 -8.48 -19.67 16.44
N LEU A 141 -9.27 -20.46 15.72
CA LEU A 141 -10.35 -21.26 16.31
C LEU A 141 -9.81 -22.33 17.27
N LEU A 142 -8.70 -22.98 16.93
CA LEU A 142 -8.06 -23.96 17.81
C LEU A 142 -7.53 -23.31 19.10
N ILE A 143 -6.90 -22.14 19.00
CA ILE A 143 -6.46 -21.36 20.18
C ILE A 143 -7.67 -20.96 21.01
N TRP A 144 -8.73 -20.45 20.38
CA TRP A 144 -9.96 -20.07 21.08
C TRP A 144 -10.60 -21.24 21.82
N ASN A 145 -10.64 -22.43 21.23
CA ASN A 145 -11.15 -23.63 21.88
C ASN A 145 -10.35 -23.99 23.14
N GLN A 146 -9.02 -23.84 23.11
CA GLN A 146 -8.19 -24.02 24.31
C GLN A 146 -8.52 -22.97 25.37
N THR A 147 -8.65 -21.70 24.98
CA THR A 147 -9.03 -20.59 25.87
C THR A 147 -10.39 -20.83 26.52
N ALA A 148 -11.40 -21.24 25.74
CA ALA A 148 -12.74 -21.53 26.25
C ALA A 148 -12.75 -22.73 27.21
N SER A 149 -11.86 -23.71 27.01
CA SER A 149 -11.74 -24.86 27.92
C SER A 149 -11.30 -24.47 29.33
N LEU A 150 -10.56 -23.36 29.49
CA LEU A 150 -10.12 -22.83 30.79
C LEU A 150 -11.28 -22.40 31.68
N ALA A 151 -12.48 -22.17 31.12
CA ALA A 151 -13.66 -21.89 31.92
C ALA A 151 -14.08 -23.05 32.84
N LYS A 152 -13.61 -24.27 32.54
CA LYS A 152 -13.89 -25.49 33.33
C LYS A 152 -12.75 -25.86 34.28
N GLU A 153 -11.61 -25.17 34.19
CA GLU A 153 -10.44 -25.41 35.03
C GLU A 153 -10.55 -24.61 36.34
N ASP A 154 -9.95 -25.13 37.41
CA ASP A 154 -9.82 -24.43 38.69
C ASP A 154 -8.69 -23.38 38.58
N MET A 155 -9.01 -22.27 37.93
CA MET A 155 -8.08 -21.18 37.63
C MET A 155 -8.67 -19.85 38.08
N ASP A 156 -7.81 -19.01 38.65
CA ASP A 156 -8.17 -17.64 39.04
C ASP A 156 -8.83 -16.87 37.89
N SER A 157 -9.93 -16.17 38.22
CA SER A 157 -10.76 -15.49 37.22
C SER A 157 -10.05 -14.30 36.57
N GLU A 158 -9.14 -13.63 37.29
CA GLU A 158 -8.38 -12.50 36.77
C GLU A 158 -7.35 -12.98 35.75
N LEU A 159 -6.58 -14.02 36.10
CA LEU A 159 -5.62 -14.64 35.17
C LEU A 159 -6.31 -15.18 33.91
N ARG A 160 -7.49 -15.78 34.05
CA ARG A 160 -8.29 -16.28 32.92
C ARG A 160 -8.76 -15.15 32.02
N SER A 161 -9.22 -14.05 32.60
CA SER A 161 -9.64 -12.84 31.88
C SER A 161 -8.46 -12.21 31.13
N LEU A 162 -7.30 -12.08 31.76
CA LEU A 162 -6.07 -11.55 31.15
C LEU A 162 -5.63 -12.40 29.95
N PHE A 163 -5.66 -13.72 30.06
CA PHE A 163 -5.30 -14.61 28.95
C PHE A 163 -6.33 -14.52 27.81
N THR A 164 -7.62 -14.57 28.14
CA THR A 164 -8.71 -14.47 27.14
C THR A 164 -8.64 -13.14 26.37
N SER A 165 -8.40 -12.04 27.09
CA SER A 165 -8.20 -10.70 26.51
C SER A 165 -7.02 -10.66 25.54
N SER A 166 -5.88 -11.28 25.88
CA SER A 166 -4.73 -11.34 24.95
C SER A 166 -4.99 -12.19 23.71
N VAL A 167 -5.79 -13.25 23.82
CA VAL A 167 -6.17 -14.08 22.67
C VAL A 167 -7.10 -13.28 21.74
N ASN A 168 -8.08 -12.58 22.30
CA ASN A 168 -8.95 -11.68 21.54
C ASN A 168 -8.14 -10.64 20.77
N GLU A 169 -7.18 -9.97 21.43
CA GLU A 169 -6.35 -8.95 20.80
C GLU A 169 -5.58 -9.49 19.57
N VAL A 170 -5.05 -10.72 19.64
CA VAL A 170 -4.39 -11.37 18.49
C VAL A 170 -5.37 -11.57 17.32
N ILE A 171 -6.58 -12.05 17.60
CA ILE A 171 -7.61 -12.34 16.59
C ILE A 171 -8.14 -11.04 15.97
N ASP A 172 -8.36 -10.01 16.80
CA ASP A 172 -8.83 -8.69 16.36
C ASP A 172 -7.82 -8.04 15.41
N ILE A 173 -6.52 -8.04 15.78
CA ILE A 173 -5.47 -7.48 14.92
C ILE A 173 -5.33 -8.28 13.62
N ALA A 174 -5.50 -9.60 13.66
CA ALA A 174 -5.46 -10.41 12.45
C ALA A 174 -6.61 -10.08 11.49
N SER A 175 -7.82 -9.90 12.03
CA SER A 175 -9.01 -9.50 11.27
C SER A 175 -8.87 -8.09 10.69
N GLU A 176 -8.30 -7.16 11.46
CA GLU A 176 -7.98 -5.79 11.02
C GLU A 176 -6.97 -5.80 9.86
N ARG A 177 -5.91 -6.62 9.98
CA ARG A 177 -4.89 -6.77 8.93
C ARG A 177 -5.47 -7.36 7.65
N GLU A 178 -6.36 -8.34 7.72
CA GLU A 178 -7.04 -8.92 6.55
C GLU A 178 -7.94 -7.87 5.87
N THR A 179 -8.74 -7.14 6.64
CA THR A 179 -9.63 -6.07 6.15
C THR A 179 -8.84 -5.00 5.40
N ILE A 180 -7.74 -4.51 5.99
CA ILE A 180 -6.89 -3.46 5.39
C ILE A 180 -6.14 -3.98 4.16
N ALA A 181 -5.75 -5.26 4.14
CA ALA A 181 -5.12 -5.88 2.98
C ALA A 181 -6.09 -6.05 1.80
N LEU A 182 -7.35 -6.42 2.06
CA LEU A 182 -8.33 -6.76 1.02
C LEU A 182 -9.13 -5.56 0.50
N LEU A 183 -9.50 -4.61 1.37
CA LEU A 183 -10.53 -3.61 1.04
C LEU A 183 -9.98 -2.20 0.80
N VAL A 184 -8.77 -1.90 1.26
CA VAL A 184 -8.25 -0.52 1.26
C VAL A 184 -7.32 -0.31 0.07
N ARG A 185 -7.87 -0.23 -1.16
CA ARG A 185 -7.17 0.26 -2.38
C ARG A 185 -7.51 1.72 -2.67
N ILE A 186 -6.66 2.45 -3.40
CA ILE A 186 -7.00 3.82 -3.80
C ILE A 186 -8.28 3.73 -4.66
N PRO A 187 -9.34 4.48 -4.30
CA PRO A 187 -10.54 4.55 -5.13
C PRO A 187 -10.15 4.89 -6.57
N SER A 188 -10.65 4.10 -7.52
CA SER A 188 -10.24 4.25 -8.94
C SER A 188 -10.51 5.66 -9.48
N ILE A 189 -11.46 6.38 -8.88
CA ILE A 189 -11.76 7.77 -9.20
C ILE A 189 -10.56 8.70 -8.98
N LEU A 190 -9.72 8.50 -7.95
CA LEU A 190 -8.53 9.32 -7.71
C LEU A 190 -7.48 9.12 -8.83
N TRP A 191 -7.30 7.87 -9.27
CA TRP A 191 -6.44 7.55 -10.41
C TRP A 191 -6.94 8.17 -11.71
N ILE A 192 -8.26 8.10 -11.97
CA ILE A 192 -8.88 8.72 -13.15
C ILE A 192 -8.67 10.24 -13.12
N SER A 193 -8.91 10.89 -11.98
CA SER A 193 -8.69 12.32 -11.81
C SER A 193 -7.23 12.72 -12.02
N LEU A 194 -6.27 11.97 -11.48
CA LEU A 194 -4.84 12.20 -11.69
C LEU A 194 -4.45 12.09 -13.16
N ILE A 195 -4.90 11.04 -13.85
CA ILE A 195 -4.63 10.84 -15.28
C ILE A 195 -5.27 11.96 -16.11
N ALA A 196 -6.52 12.33 -15.81
CA ALA A 196 -7.20 13.41 -16.52
C ALA A 196 -6.47 14.75 -16.36
N LEU A 197 -6.10 15.11 -15.13
CA LEU A 197 -5.33 16.33 -14.86
C LEU A 197 -3.95 16.28 -15.53
N PHE A 198 -3.27 15.14 -15.48
CA PHE A 198 -1.99 14.96 -16.18
C PHE A 198 -2.13 15.21 -17.68
N ILE A 199 -3.13 14.59 -18.34
CA ILE A 199 -3.39 14.77 -19.77
C ILE A 199 -3.68 16.25 -20.08
N MET A 200 -4.58 16.88 -19.33
CA MET A 200 -4.94 18.29 -19.53
C MET A 200 -3.75 19.22 -19.32
N SER A 201 -2.96 19.00 -18.27
CA SER A 201 -1.75 19.77 -18.01
C SER A 201 -0.72 19.61 -19.11
N MET A 202 -0.37 18.37 -19.51
CA MET A 202 0.62 18.14 -20.56
C MET A 202 0.18 18.69 -21.90
N PHE A 203 -1.12 18.59 -22.22
CA PHE A 203 -1.68 19.18 -23.42
C PHE A 203 -1.52 20.70 -23.43
N LEU A 204 -1.88 21.39 -22.34
CA LEU A 204 -1.74 22.84 -22.22
C LEU A 204 -0.28 23.30 -22.23
N VAL A 205 0.63 22.54 -21.60
CA VAL A 205 2.07 22.81 -21.67
C VAL A 205 2.54 22.76 -23.12
N GLY A 206 2.18 21.69 -23.83
CA GLY A 206 2.50 21.51 -25.24
C GLY A 206 1.94 22.63 -26.13
N TYR A 207 0.66 22.95 -25.92
CA TYR A 207 -0.03 24.03 -26.61
C TYR A 207 0.69 25.38 -26.44
N GLN A 208 1.16 25.68 -25.23
CA GLN A 208 1.91 26.90 -24.94
C GLN A 208 3.29 26.90 -25.61
N ILE A 209 4.00 25.76 -25.65
CA ILE A 209 5.35 25.67 -26.22
C ILE A 209 5.36 26.04 -27.71
N ALA A 210 4.31 25.73 -28.47
CA ALA A 210 4.22 26.12 -29.89
C ALA A 210 4.23 27.64 -30.13
N SER A 211 3.89 28.43 -29.12
CA SER A 211 3.90 29.90 -29.18
C SER A 211 5.25 30.52 -28.78
N PHE A 212 6.21 29.74 -28.27
CA PHE A 212 7.50 30.22 -27.76
C PHE A 212 8.72 29.52 -28.42
N ASP A 213 9.89 30.15 -28.30
CA ASP A 213 11.14 29.74 -28.96
C ASP A 213 11.70 28.36 -28.49
N ILE A 214 12.47 27.70 -29.37
CA ILE A 214 12.94 26.29 -29.34
C ILE A 214 13.63 25.89 -28.02
N ARG A 215 14.15 26.86 -27.26
CA ARG A 215 14.90 26.62 -26.02
C ARG A 215 14.05 26.05 -24.87
N ARG A 216 12.72 26.18 -24.89
CA ARG A 216 11.81 25.61 -23.86
C ARG A 216 11.53 24.11 -24.03
N ILE A 217 11.90 23.50 -25.16
CA ILE A 217 11.71 22.05 -25.40
C ILE A 217 12.52 21.21 -24.41
N TYR A 218 13.68 21.69 -23.95
CA TYR A 218 14.53 20.94 -23.03
C TYR A 218 13.98 20.83 -21.59
N SER A 219 13.09 21.73 -21.15
CA SER A 219 12.50 21.66 -19.80
C SER A 219 11.27 20.74 -19.71
N LEU A 220 10.67 20.38 -20.85
CA LEU A 220 9.50 19.52 -20.92
C LEU A 220 9.76 18.08 -20.40
N PRO A 221 10.83 17.37 -20.83
CA PRO A 221 11.13 16.05 -20.26
C PRO A 221 11.40 16.09 -18.76
N LEU A 222 11.99 17.17 -18.26
CA LEU A 222 12.25 17.34 -16.84
C LEU A 222 10.95 17.47 -16.04
N LEU A 223 10.01 18.30 -16.52
CA LEU A 223 8.69 18.45 -15.89
C LEU A 223 7.90 17.13 -15.87
N ILE A 224 7.82 16.46 -17.03
CA ILE A 224 7.13 15.18 -17.15
C ILE A 224 7.82 14.14 -16.26
N GLY A 225 9.15 14.12 -16.23
CA GLY A 225 9.94 13.23 -15.39
C GLY A 225 9.69 13.44 -13.90
N ALA A 226 9.55 14.70 -13.44
CA ALA A 226 9.21 15.00 -12.06
C ALA A 226 7.81 14.47 -11.69
N VAL A 227 6.81 14.68 -12.55
CA VAL A 227 5.45 14.14 -12.33
C VAL A 227 5.45 12.61 -12.39
N ALA A 228 6.14 12.02 -13.36
CA ALA A 228 6.28 10.58 -13.51
C ALA A 228 6.93 9.94 -12.28
N MET A 229 7.96 10.57 -11.70
CA MET A 229 8.60 10.11 -10.48
C MET A 229 7.60 10.03 -9.32
N VAL A 230 6.80 11.08 -9.10
CA VAL A 230 5.79 11.09 -8.03
C VAL A 230 4.69 10.06 -8.30
N LEU A 231 4.20 9.95 -9.54
CA LEU A 231 3.19 8.95 -9.90
C LEU A 231 3.69 7.50 -9.71
N VAL A 232 4.95 7.23 -10.05
CA VAL A 232 5.57 5.92 -9.84
C VAL A 232 5.72 5.64 -8.35
N LEU A 233 6.13 6.61 -7.53
CA LEU A 233 6.18 6.44 -6.07
C LEU A 233 4.79 6.14 -5.49
N ILE A 234 3.76 6.88 -5.90
CA ILE A 234 2.36 6.62 -5.50
C ILE A 234 1.96 5.19 -5.91
N ALA A 235 2.24 4.78 -7.13
CA ALA A 235 1.93 3.44 -7.63
C ALA A 235 2.67 2.34 -6.87
N GLU A 236 3.94 2.56 -6.53
CA GLU A 236 4.72 1.61 -5.74
C GLU A 236 4.17 1.46 -4.32
N MET A 237 3.86 2.58 -3.66
CA MET A 237 3.34 2.56 -2.29
C MET A 237 1.92 2.00 -2.19
N ASP A 238 1.06 2.21 -3.20
CA ASP A 238 -0.28 1.61 -3.23
C ASP A 238 -0.21 0.08 -3.44
N SER A 239 0.76 -0.38 -4.23
CA SER A 239 0.92 -1.80 -4.54
C SER A 239 1.42 -2.60 -3.34
N SER A 240 0.81 -3.76 -3.08
CA SER A 240 1.28 -4.72 -2.07
C SER A 240 2.40 -5.64 -2.58
N GLU A 241 2.65 -5.65 -3.89
CA GLU A 241 3.50 -6.64 -4.56
C GLU A 241 4.87 -6.08 -5.01
N LYS A 242 4.98 -4.76 -5.25
CA LYS A 242 6.23 -4.18 -5.76
C LYS A 242 7.31 -4.12 -4.68
N LYS A 243 8.55 -4.36 -5.10
CA LYS A 243 9.70 -4.60 -4.21
C LYS A 243 10.17 -3.34 -3.46
N GLY A 244 9.87 -2.13 -3.95
CA GLY A 244 10.39 -0.86 -3.41
C GLY A 244 9.94 -0.53 -1.98
N PHE A 245 8.69 -0.86 -1.62
CA PHE A 245 8.10 -0.56 -0.30
C PHE A 245 7.58 -1.83 0.38
N ARG A 246 8.44 -2.84 0.57
CA ARG A 246 8.08 -4.02 1.37
C ARG A 246 8.08 -3.66 2.85
N ILE A 247 6.98 -3.99 3.54
CA ILE A 247 6.91 -3.84 4.99
C ILE A 247 7.82 -4.89 5.62
N SER A 248 8.79 -4.41 6.40
CA SER A 248 9.70 -5.29 7.13
C SER A 248 8.91 -6.22 8.06
N GLN A 249 9.12 -7.53 7.88
CA GLN A 249 8.55 -8.56 8.76
C GLN A 249 9.44 -8.84 9.98
N LYS A 250 10.48 -8.02 10.21
CA LYS A 250 11.42 -8.19 11.32
C LYS A 250 10.73 -8.31 12.69
N PRO A 251 9.65 -7.57 13.01
CA PRO A 251 8.92 -7.78 14.27
C PRO A 251 8.39 -9.21 14.43
N LEU A 252 7.84 -9.81 13.36
CA LEU A 252 7.34 -11.19 13.39
C LEU A 252 8.49 -12.22 13.44
N GLU A 253 9.63 -11.92 12.80
CA GLU A 253 10.83 -12.75 12.91
C GLU A 253 11.39 -12.76 14.34
N ASN A 254 11.45 -11.59 15.00
CA ASN A 254 11.89 -11.49 16.39
C ASN A 254 10.95 -12.27 17.32
N VAL A 255 9.63 -12.20 17.10
CA VAL A 255 8.67 -13.00 17.86
C VAL A 255 8.88 -14.48 17.59
N ARG A 256 9.08 -14.90 16.34
CA ARG A 256 9.40 -16.30 16.02
C ARG A 256 10.61 -16.82 16.79
N GLU A 257 11.69 -16.04 16.85
CA GLU A 257 12.90 -16.38 17.64
C GLU A 257 12.56 -16.49 19.14
N MET A 258 11.74 -15.57 19.66
CA MET A 258 11.23 -15.62 21.04
C MET A 258 10.41 -16.90 21.30
N LEU A 259 9.52 -17.30 20.38
CA LEU A 259 8.67 -18.50 20.51
C LEU A 259 9.48 -19.81 20.52
N GLN A 260 10.63 -19.83 19.85
CA GLN A 260 11.54 -20.98 19.81
C GLN A 260 12.39 -21.09 21.08
N THR A 261 12.61 -19.98 21.76
CA THR A 261 13.30 -19.95 23.04
C THR A 261 12.34 -20.52 24.08
N ASN A 262 12.72 -21.59 24.79
CA ASN A 262 11.91 -22.13 25.88
C ASN A 262 11.92 -21.15 27.05
N ILE A 263 10.97 -20.21 27.02
CA ILE A 263 10.69 -19.32 28.16
C ILE A 263 10.00 -20.18 29.23
N PRO A 264 10.50 -20.17 30.48
CA PRO A 264 9.92 -20.94 31.58
C PRO A 264 8.39 -20.73 31.71
#